data_AF-A0A392NFN1-F1
#
_entry.id   AF-A0A392NFN1-F1
#
_cell.length_a   1.000
_cell.length_b   1.000
_cell.length_c   1.000
_cell.angle_alpha   90.00
_cell.angle_beta   90.00
_cell.angle_gamma   90.00
#
_symmetry.space_group_name_H-M   'P 1'
#
loop_
_entity.id
_entity.type
_entity.pdbx_description
1 polymer ?
#
loop_
_entity_poly.entity_id
_entity_poly.type
_entity_poly.pdbx_seq_one_letter_code
_entity_poly.pdbx_strand_id
1 'polypeptide(L)'
;FRIDMLCLYLQAAESKIRSYDTEISSLRNEIKDLTDRLKTENAKAQSYEREALVYQQEKSHLEQRYQSEFKRFEEVQQRCKTAEKESARATEMADRARAEAGMAQKEKSEMQRLAMERLAQVERAERKIETLGREKDNLAGELQRATDSEKDALTRVAQLEEKVQQREKDLGALLDKDKTHRRNNAQILEQLLETEREAHTQANNRAEALSLQLQSAQAKIDSLHQELTKFRLNETLDSKLKTTSVSKRFRVENDIDVDSVQDMDASPRILRGTKRARSTSSPKYTQPEDGGSIFEGAEDNLSQQANEEDYKKFTVQKLKQELTKHNYGDQLLRLKNPTKKDILALYEKCILQKS
;
A
#
# COMPACT_ATOMS: atom_id res chain seq x y z
N PHE A 1 102.62 -82.05 131.94
CA PHE A 1 101.83 -82.98 131.10
C PHE A 1 100.33 -82.69 131.09
N ARG A 2 99.58 -82.83 132.21
CA ARG A 2 98.10 -82.65 132.17
C ARG A 2 97.66 -81.18 132.07
N ILE A 3 98.46 -80.25 132.60
CA ILE A 3 98.23 -78.80 132.52
C ILE A 3 98.58 -78.27 131.12
N ASP A 4 99.72 -78.67 130.55
CA ASP A 4 100.18 -78.20 129.23
C ASP A 4 99.22 -78.59 128.09
N MET A 5 98.65 -79.79 128.14
CA MET A 5 97.62 -80.23 127.19
C MET A 5 96.34 -79.39 127.30
N LEU A 6 95.94 -79.04 128.54
CA LEU A 6 94.78 -78.20 128.77
C LEU A 6 95.02 -76.78 128.23
N CYS A 7 96.23 -76.24 128.41
CA CYS A 7 96.65 -74.94 127.86
C CYS A 7 96.66 -74.93 126.32
N LEU A 8 97.15 -75.99 125.67
CA LEU A 8 97.12 -76.11 124.21
C LEU A 8 95.69 -76.21 123.65
N TYR A 9 94.80 -76.97 124.31
CA TYR A 9 93.38 -77.03 123.94
C TYR A 9 92.67 -75.70 124.13
N LEU A 10 92.97 -74.99 125.23
CA LEU A 10 92.43 -73.66 125.48
C LEU A 10 92.91 -72.66 124.41
N GLN A 11 94.20 -72.67 124.07
CA GLN A 11 94.77 -71.80 123.03
C GLN A 11 94.20 -72.08 121.63
N ALA A 12 93.94 -73.35 121.29
CA ALA A 12 93.29 -73.75 120.04
C ALA A 12 91.79 -73.38 120.01
N ALA A 13 91.10 -73.47 121.15
CA ALA A 13 89.73 -73.00 121.29
C ALA A 13 89.65 -71.47 121.18
N GLU A 14 90.56 -70.75 121.83
CA GLU A 14 90.67 -69.28 121.76
C GLU A 14 90.97 -68.79 120.34
N SER A 15 91.88 -69.44 119.61
CA SER A 15 92.18 -69.06 118.22
C SER A 15 90.99 -69.29 117.30
N LYS A 16 90.22 -70.38 117.51
CA LYS A 16 89.00 -70.68 116.78
C LYS A 16 87.85 -69.74 117.11
N ILE A 17 87.71 -69.33 118.38
CA ILE A 17 86.76 -68.27 118.78
C ILE A 17 87.13 -66.97 118.08
N ARG A 18 88.41 -66.57 118.08
CA ARG A 18 88.86 -65.36 117.39
C ARG A 18 88.61 -65.41 115.88
N SER A 19 88.83 -66.55 115.23
CA SER A 19 88.51 -66.68 113.79
C SER A 19 87.02 -66.55 113.54
N TYR A 20 86.18 -67.17 114.37
CA TYR A 20 84.73 -67.01 114.28
C TYR A 20 84.29 -65.58 114.56
N ASP A 21 84.90 -64.86 115.51
CA ASP A 21 84.60 -63.45 115.76
C ASP A 21 84.96 -62.56 114.56
N THR A 22 86.08 -62.84 113.88
CA THR A 22 86.44 -62.12 112.65
C THR A 22 85.48 -62.40 111.50
N GLU A 23 85.05 -63.65 111.32
CA GLU A 23 84.09 -64.06 110.29
C GLU A 23 82.70 -63.48 110.58
N ILE A 24 82.23 -63.56 111.83
CA ILE A 24 80.97 -62.95 112.27
C ILE A 24 81.01 -61.43 112.04
N SER A 25 82.13 -60.77 112.30
CA SER A 25 82.28 -59.33 112.06
C SER A 25 82.23 -59.00 110.56
N SER A 26 82.89 -59.81 109.72
CA SER A 26 82.83 -59.67 108.26
C SER A 26 81.39 -59.86 107.73
N LEU A 27 80.72 -60.92 108.15
CA LEU A 27 79.33 -61.21 107.76
C LEU A 27 78.37 -60.13 108.25
N ARG A 28 78.57 -59.57 109.46
CA ARG A 28 77.79 -58.43 109.96
C ARG A 28 77.93 -57.19 109.09
N ASN A 29 79.15 -56.90 108.61
CA ASN A 29 79.39 -55.79 107.69
C ASN A 29 78.73 -56.04 106.33
N GLU A 30 78.84 -57.25 105.78
CA GLU A 30 78.18 -57.61 104.51
C GLU A 30 76.65 -57.54 104.62
N ILE A 31 76.06 -58.04 105.72
CA ILE A 31 74.63 -57.91 105.99
C ILE A 31 74.22 -56.43 106.03
N LYS A 32 75.03 -55.57 106.66
CA LYS A 32 74.76 -54.13 106.72
C LYS A 32 74.79 -53.50 105.33
N ASP A 33 75.82 -53.78 104.53
CA ASP A 33 75.95 -53.25 103.17
C ASP A 33 74.82 -53.72 102.26
N LEU A 34 74.45 -55.01 102.33
CA LEU A 34 73.31 -55.56 101.59
C LEU A 34 72.00 -54.94 102.03
N THR A 35 71.82 -54.70 103.34
CA THR A 35 70.63 -54.05 103.88
C THR A 35 70.51 -52.61 103.37
N ASP A 36 71.60 -51.86 103.34
CA ASP A 36 71.58 -50.47 102.85
C ASP A 36 71.38 -50.41 101.33
N ARG A 37 72.00 -51.31 100.56
CA ARG A 37 71.70 -51.45 99.11
C ARG A 37 70.22 -51.77 98.88
N LEU A 38 69.67 -52.73 99.61
CA LEU A 38 68.26 -53.09 99.52
C LEU A 38 67.34 -51.89 99.81
N LYS A 39 67.65 -51.07 100.82
CA LYS A 39 66.89 -49.83 101.10
C LYS A 39 66.95 -48.86 99.93
N THR A 40 68.13 -48.64 99.33
CA THR A 40 68.28 -47.72 98.20
C THR A 40 67.52 -48.18 96.95
N GLU A 41 67.60 -49.46 96.61
CA GLU A 41 66.88 -50.03 95.47
C GLU A 41 65.37 -50.06 95.72
N ASN A 42 64.93 -50.34 96.95
CA ASN A 42 63.53 -50.26 97.33
C ASN A 42 62.98 -48.82 97.20
N ALA A 43 63.76 -47.81 97.61
CA ALA A 43 63.38 -46.40 97.43
C ALA A 43 63.28 -46.01 95.94
N LYS A 44 64.18 -46.51 95.09
CA LYS A 44 64.11 -46.33 93.64
C LYS A 44 62.89 -47.01 93.03
N ALA A 45 62.64 -48.27 93.37
CA ALA A 45 61.46 -49.01 92.91
C ALA A 45 60.15 -48.29 93.26
N GLN A 46 60.04 -47.79 94.50
CA GLN A 46 58.89 -46.97 94.91
C GLN A 46 58.81 -45.63 94.14
N SER A 47 59.94 -45.02 93.79
CA SER A 47 59.92 -43.79 92.97
C SER A 47 59.43 -44.07 91.55
N TYR A 48 59.86 -45.17 90.93
CA TYR A 48 59.38 -45.58 89.61
C TYR A 48 57.91 -45.99 89.62
N GLU A 49 57.43 -46.63 90.70
CA GLU A 49 56.01 -46.94 90.86
C GLU A 49 55.15 -45.66 90.91
N ARG A 50 55.59 -44.64 91.66
CA ARG A 50 54.91 -43.33 91.68
C ARG A 50 54.92 -42.67 90.31
N GLU A 51 56.05 -42.70 89.60
CA GLU A 51 56.17 -42.10 88.26
C GLU A 51 55.28 -42.82 87.24
N ALA A 52 55.22 -44.16 87.29
CA ALA A 52 54.33 -44.95 86.44
C ALA A 52 52.85 -44.62 86.66
N LEU A 53 52.44 -44.37 87.91
CA LEU A 53 51.08 -43.93 88.21
C LEU A 53 50.77 -42.55 87.63
N VAL A 54 51.71 -41.61 87.71
CA VAL A 54 51.56 -40.27 87.09
C VAL A 54 51.42 -40.39 85.58
N TYR A 55 52.30 -41.14 84.91
CA TYR A 55 52.20 -41.34 83.46
C TYR A 55 50.90 -42.04 83.04
N GLN A 56 50.41 -42.98 83.83
CA GLN A 56 49.13 -43.64 83.55
C GLN A 56 47.95 -42.65 83.65
N GLN A 57 47.96 -41.76 84.66
CA GLN A 57 46.95 -40.73 84.80
C GLN A 57 47.02 -39.70 83.65
N GLU A 58 48.21 -39.25 83.27
CA GLU A 58 48.43 -38.33 82.16
C GLU A 58 47.96 -38.93 80.83
N LYS A 59 48.26 -40.21 80.59
CA LYS A 59 47.79 -40.94 79.42
C LYS A 59 46.26 -40.94 79.34
N SER A 60 45.58 -41.32 80.43
CA SER A 60 44.11 -41.33 80.45
C SER A 60 43.51 -39.93 80.25
N HIS A 61 44.11 -38.89 80.84
CA HIS A 61 43.68 -37.51 80.63
C HIS A 61 43.87 -37.06 79.16
N LEU A 62 45.00 -37.38 78.54
CA LEU A 62 45.26 -37.09 77.13
C LEU A 62 44.30 -37.84 76.21
N GLU A 63 44.05 -39.12 76.45
CA GLU A 63 43.07 -39.92 75.70
C GLU A 63 41.67 -39.29 75.76
N GLN A 64 41.21 -38.90 76.96
CA GLN A 64 39.92 -38.23 77.12
C GLN A 64 39.88 -36.88 76.37
N ARG A 65 40.96 -36.09 76.46
CA ARG A 65 41.08 -34.82 75.73
C ARG A 65 40.99 -35.06 74.22
N TYR A 66 41.75 -36.00 73.67
CA TYR A 66 41.70 -36.30 72.24
C TYR A 66 40.31 -36.76 71.79
N GLN A 67 39.64 -37.61 72.57
CA GLN A 67 38.26 -38.02 72.26
C GLN A 67 37.31 -36.82 72.20
N SER A 68 37.44 -35.86 73.13
CA SER A 68 36.61 -34.65 73.12
C SER A 68 36.91 -33.74 71.91
N GLU A 69 38.19 -33.60 71.54
CA GLU A 69 38.59 -32.83 70.37
C GLU A 69 38.12 -33.49 69.06
N PHE A 70 38.19 -34.82 68.95
CA PHE A 70 37.66 -35.54 67.77
C PHE A 70 36.16 -35.28 67.58
N LYS A 71 35.36 -35.36 68.65
CA LYS A 71 33.92 -35.03 68.59
C LYS A 71 33.70 -33.58 68.14
N ARG A 72 34.49 -32.65 68.68
CA ARG A 72 34.43 -31.23 68.29
C ARG A 72 34.79 -31.03 66.82
N PHE A 73 35.80 -31.71 66.30
CA PHE A 73 36.17 -31.65 64.88
C PHE A 73 35.08 -32.19 63.98
N GLU A 74 34.42 -33.29 64.35
CA GLU A 74 33.28 -33.83 63.60
C GLU A 74 32.12 -32.82 63.55
N GLU A 75 31.77 -32.21 64.68
CA GLU A 75 30.73 -31.18 64.74
C GLU A 75 31.05 -29.97 63.85
N VAL A 76 32.29 -29.47 63.91
CA VAL A 76 32.73 -28.35 63.06
C VAL A 76 32.68 -28.74 61.59
N GLN A 77 33.14 -29.94 61.23
CA GLN A 77 33.07 -30.42 59.84
C GLN A 77 31.63 -30.48 59.33
N GLN A 78 30.67 -30.94 60.14
CA GLN A 78 29.26 -30.96 59.76
C GLN A 78 28.66 -29.56 59.61
N ARG A 79 29.04 -28.62 60.49
CA ARG A 79 28.64 -27.21 60.36
C ARG A 79 29.19 -26.60 59.06
N CYS A 80 30.46 -26.84 58.73
CA CYS A 80 31.04 -26.36 57.47
C CYS A 80 30.30 -26.94 56.26
N LYS A 81 30.04 -28.25 56.22
CA LYS A 81 29.27 -28.88 55.14
C LYS A 81 27.86 -28.30 55.00
N THR A 82 27.21 -27.95 56.11
CA THR A 82 25.89 -27.34 56.10
C THR A 82 25.95 -25.91 55.57
N ALA A 83 26.90 -25.12 56.05
CA ALA A 83 27.14 -23.75 55.59
C ALA A 83 27.51 -23.69 54.10
N GLU A 84 28.31 -24.64 53.59
CA GLU A 84 28.63 -24.75 52.16
C GLU A 84 27.37 -25.02 51.32
N LYS A 85 26.51 -25.93 51.76
CA LYS A 85 25.23 -26.22 51.07
C LYS A 85 24.27 -25.03 51.10
N GLU A 86 24.22 -24.31 52.21
CA GLU A 86 23.40 -23.10 52.34
C GLU A 86 23.94 -21.96 51.47
N SER A 87 25.26 -21.76 51.46
CA SER A 87 25.94 -20.80 50.58
C SER A 87 25.65 -21.10 49.10
N ALA A 88 25.80 -22.36 48.67
CA ALA A 88 25.51 -22.77 47.30
C ALA A 88 24.03 -22.55 46.91
N ARG A 89 23.08 -22.81 47.83
CA ARG A 89 21.66 -22.51 47.61
C ARG A 89 21.39 -21.02 47.51
N ALA A 90 22.03 -20.21 48.35
CA ALA A 90 21.90 -18.76 48.31
C ALA A 90 22.43 -18.18 46.99
N THR A 91 23.57 -18.66 46.48
CA THR A 91 24.11 -18.23 45.19
C THR A 91 23.20 -18.63 44.04
N GLU A 92 22.66 -19.86 44.06
CA GLU A 92 21.75 -20.33 43.03
C GLU A 92 20.43 -19.52 43.01
N MET A 93 19.88 -19.19 44.18
CA MET A 93 18.71 -18.31 44.29
C MET A 93 19.00 -16.90 43.77
N ALA A 94 20.17 -16.35 44.07
CA ALA A 94 20.58 -15.03 43.57
C ALA A 94 20.71 -15.04 42.03
N ASP A 95 21.27 -16.09 41.45
CA ASP A 95 21.43 -16.20 39.99
C ASP A 95 20.07 -16.39 39.29
N ARG A 96 19.16 -17.19 39.87
CA ARG A 96 17.77 -17.27 39.38
C ARG A 96 17.09 -15.90 39.40
N ALA A 97 17.17 -15.18 40.52
CA ALA A 97 16.57 -13.85 40.64
C ALA A 97 17.14 -12.85 39.63
N ARG A 98 18.46 -12.90 39.36
CA ARG A 98 19.08 -12.08 38.31
C ARG A 98 18.59 -12.46 36.91
N ALA A 99 18.46 -13.75 36.62
CA ALA A 99 17.96 -14.22 35.33
C ALA A 99 16.49 -13.79 35.10
N GLU A 100 15.64 -13.96 36.10
CA GLU A 100 14.24 -13.53 36.07
C GLU A 100 14.11 -12.02 35.91
N ALA A 101 14.89 -11.22 36.65
CA ALA A 101 14.93 -9.77 36.48
C ALA A 101 15.39 -9.35 35.07
N GLY A 102 16.37 -10.07 34.50
CA GLY A 102 16.82 -9.85 33.12
C GLY A 102 15.72 -10.14 32.09
N MET A 103 14.98 -11.24 32.25
CA MET A 103 13.85 -11.58 31.38
C MET A 103 12.72 -10.54 31.50
N ALA A 104 12.32 -10.18 32.73
CA ALA A 104 11.27 -9.19 32.96
C ALA A 104 11.62 -7.82 32.36
N GLN A 105 12.89 -7.40 32.45
CA GLN A 105 13.36 -6.16 31.85
C GLN A 105 13.33 -6.22 30.31
N LYS A 106 13.70 -7.36 29.72
CA LYS A 106 13.60 -7.58 28.28
C LYS A 106 12.15 -7.51 27.80
N GLU A 107 11.24 -8.23 28.46
CA GLU A 107 9.80 -8.22 28.15
C GLU A 107 9.21 -6.81 28.25
N LYS A 108 9.58 -6.04 29.28
CA LYS A 108 9.18 -4.64 29.43
C LYS A 108 9.63 -3.80 28.22
N SER A 109 10.88 -3.96 27.78
CA SER A 109 11.41 -3.22 26.63
C SER A 109 10.72 -3.60 25.31
N GLU A 110 10.41 -4.89 25.12
CA GLU A 110 9.68 -5.38 23.94
C GLU A 110 8.23 -4.88 23.91
N MET A 111 7.56 -4.86 25.07
CA MET A 111 6.21 -4.30 25.20
C MET A 111 6.18 -2.80 24.89
N GLN A 112 7.17 -2.04 25.38
CA GLN A 112 7.31 -0.62 25.05
C GLN A 112 7.53 -0.41 23.55
N ARG A 113 8.40 -1.21 22.92
CA ARG A 113 8.64 -1.16 21.47
C ARG A 113 7.35 -1.44 20.68
N LEU A 114 6.60 -2.46 21.07
CA LEU A 114 5.33 -2.83 20.42
C LEU A 114 4.27 -1.74 20.59
N ALA A 115 4.19 -1.10 21.76
CA ALA A 115 3.28 0.01 22.01
C ALA A 115 3.58 1.20 21.10
N MET A 116 4.85 1.57 20.95
CA MET A 116 5.28 2.63 20.03
C MET A 116 4.96 2.29 18.57
N GLU A 117 5.18 1.03 18.16
CA GLU A 117 4.85 0.55 16.82
C GLU A 117 3.34 0.65 16.53
N ARG A 118 2.51 0.22 17.49
CA ARG A 118 1.04 0.35 17.40
C ARG A 118 0.60 1.81 17.33
N LEU A 119 1.19 2.70 18.14
CA LEU A 119 0.87 4.13 18.10
C LEU A 119 1.19 4.71 16.71
N ALA A 120 2.36 4.40 16.15
CA ALA A 120 2.72 4.84 14.81
C ALA A 120 1.79 4.29 13.72
N GLN A 121 1.25 3.07 13.87
CA GLN A 121 0.24 2.54 12.96
C GLN A 121 -1.09 3.29 13.08
N VAL A 122 -1.54 3.58 14.31
CA VAL A 122 -2.76 4.37 14.57
C VAL A 122 -2.64 5.75 13.94
N GLU A 123 -1.54 6.47 14.17
CA GLU A 123 -1.35 7.80 13.57
C GLU A 123 -1.35 7.77 12.03
N ARG A 124 -0.81 6.72 11.41
CA ARG A 124 -0.86 6.57 9.94
C ARG A 124 -2.29 6.35 9.46
N ALA A 125 -3.05 5.52 10.18
CA ALA A 125 -4.46 5.27 9.87
C ALA A 125 -5.31 6.54 10.04
N GLU A 126 -5.08 7.31 11.12
CA GLU A 126 -5.75 8.59 11.38
C GLU A 126 -5.49 9.60 10.26
N ARG A 127 -4.23 9.78 9.84
CA ARG A 127 -3.90 10.65 8.70
C ARG A 127 -4.62 10.21 7.41
N LYS A 128 -4.76 8.89 7.18
CA LYS A 128 -5.47 8.36 6.01
C LYS A 128 -6.98 8.62 6.10
N ILE A 129 -7.58 8.44 7.28
CA ILE A 129 -8.99 8.76 7.54
C ILE A 129 -9.24 10.25 7.30
N GLU A 130 -8.36 11.12 7.81
CA GLU A 130 -8.48 12.56 7.63
C GLU A 130 -8.42 12.94 6.14
N THR A 131 -7.49 12.34 5.38
CA THR A 131 -7.37 12.57 3.93
C THR A 131 -8.63 12.13 3.19
N LEU A 132 -9.14 10.93 3.48
CA LEU A 132 -10.39 10.42 2.90
C LEU A 132 -11.60 11.27 3.30
N GLY A 133 -11.61 11.83 4.51
CA GLY A 133 -12.64 12.77 4.96
C GLY A 133 -12.68 14.03 4.08
N ARG A 134 -11.51 14.64 3.83
CA ARG A 134 -11.41 15.81 2.94
C ARG A 134 -11.84 15.48 1.50
N GLU A 135 -11.42 14.34 0.97
CA GLU A 135 -11.84 13.87 -0.36
C GLU A 135 -13.36 13.69 -0.45
N LYS A 136 -13.97 13.08 0.57
CA LYS A 136 -15.43 12.92 0.66
C LYS A 136 -16.13 14.28 0.67
N ASP A 137 -15.66 15.24 1.45
CA ASP A 137 -16.26 16.57 1.53
C ASP A 137 -16.14 17.34 0.21
N ASN A 138 -14.99 17.20 -0.49
CA ASN A 138 -14.80 17.78 -1.82
C ASN A 138 -15.80 17.19 -2.83
N LEU A 139 -15.92 15.86 -2.87
CA LEU A 139 -16.87 15.16 -3.76
C LEU A 139 -18.32 15.52 -3.43
N ALA A 140 -18.67 15.65 -2.15
CA ALA A 140 -20.00 16.10 -1.73
C ALA A 140 -20.28 17.53 -2.24
N GLY A 141 -19.29 18.43 -2.15
CA GLY A 141 -19.39 19.77 -2.71
C GLY A 141 -19.53 19.80 -4.24
N GLU A 142 -18.83 18.93 -4.96
CA GLU A 142 -18.99 18.77 -6.42
C GLU A 142 -20.38 18.25 -6.80
N LEU A 143 -20.87 17.24 -6.10
CA LEU A 143 -22.20 16.67 -6.32
C LEU A 143 -23.30 17.72 -6.09
N GLN A 144 -23.16 18.53 -5.04
CA GLN A 144 -24.11 19.62 -4.76
C GLN A 144 -24.12 20.64 -5.89
N ARG A 145 -22.94 21.10 -6.36
CA ARG A 145 -22.84 22.03 -7.49
C ARG A 145 -23.44 21.45 -8.78
N ALA A 146 -23.20 20.17 -9.06
CA ALA A 146 -23.79 19.49 -10.21
C ALA A 146 -25.32 19.42 -10.11
N THR A 147 -25.84 19.09 -8.92
CA THR A 147 -27.28 19.03 -8.64
C THR A 147 -27.95 20.39 -8.81
N ASP A 148 -27.31 21.46 -8.33
CA ASP A 148 -27.86 22.82 -8.46
C ASP A 148 -27.80 23.31 -9.92
N SER A 149 -26.70 23.02 -10.63
CA SER A 149 -26.61 23.22 -12.08
C SER A 149 -27.68 22.47 -12.86
N GLU A 150 -28.00 21.23 -12.47
CA GLU A 150 -29.05 20.43 -13.09
C GLU A 150 -30.42 21.06 -12.89
N LYS A 151 -30.76 21.49 -11.66
CA LYS A 151 -32.02 22.19 -11.38
C LYS A 151 -32.18 23.47 -12.19
N ASP A 152 -31.10 24.26 -12.30
CA ASP A 152 -31.10 25.50 -13.09
C ASP A 152 -31.32 25.19 -14.59
N ALA A 153 -30.65 24.15 -15.11
CA ALA A 153 -30.82 23.71 -16.49
C ALA A 153 -32.26 23.22 -16.75
N LEU A 154 -32.83 22.40 -15.86
CA LEU A 154 -34.22 21.94 -15.95
C LEU A 154 -35.20 23.11 -15.96
N THR A 155 -34.99 24.10 -15.08
CA THR A 155 -35.82 25.31 -15.04
C THR A 155 -35.72 26.11 -16.35
N ARG A 156 -34.50 26.24 -16.90
CA ARG A 156 -34.27 26.90 -18.19
C ARG A 156 -34.96 26.16 -19.34
N VAL A 157 -34.88 24.84 -19.36
CA VAL A 157 -35.54 23.98 -20.36
C VAL A 157 -37.05 24.17 -20.29
N ALA A 158 -37.65 24.08 -19.09
CA ALA A 158 -39.09 24.29 -18.91
C ALA A 158 -39.56 25.66 -19.43
N GLN A 159 -38.80 26.74 -19.18
CA GLN A 159 -39.11 28.07 -19.72
C GLN A 159 -39.01 28.15 -21.25
N LEU A 160 -38.06 27.43 -21.85
CA LEU A 160 -37.92 27.39 -23.32
C LEU A 160 -39.04 26.57 -23.94
N GLU A 161 -39.42 25.44 -23.33
CA GLU A 161 -40.54 24.62 -23.75
C GLU A 161 -41.85 25.42 -23.73
N GLU A 162 -42.12 26.19 -22.66
CA GLU A 162 -43.30 27.06 -22.58
C GLU A 162 -43.30 28.11 -23.71
N LYS A 163 -42.15 28.75 -23.98
CA LYS A 163 -42.02 29.71 -25.08
C LYS A 163 -42.19 29.06 -26.46
N VAL A 164 -41.76 27.82 -26.64
CA VAL A 164 -41.96 27.06 -27.88
C VAL A 164 -43.45 26.75 -28.04
N GLN A 165 -44.10 26.22 -27.01
CA GLN A 165 -45.54 25.95 -27.02
C GLN A 165 -46.36 27.21 -27.33
N GLN A 166 -45.98 28.36 -26.78
CA GLN A 166 -46.67 29.63 -27.09
C GLN A 166 -46.48 30.03 -28.55
N ARG A 167 -45.26 29.92 -29.10
CA ARG A 167 -45.01 30.20 -30.53
C ARG A 167 -45.77 29.24 -31.44
N GLU A 168 -45.88 27.98 -31.08
CA GLU A 168 -46.66 26.98 -31.82
C GLU A 168 -48.14 27.35 -31.84
N LYS A 169 -48.71 27.79 -30.70
CA LYS A 169 -50.09 28.32 -30.63
C LYS A 169 -50.28 29.55 -31.52
N ASP A 170 -49.35 30.51 -31.45
CA ASP A 170 -49.41 31.75 -32.24
C ASP A 170 -49.32 31.47 -33.75
N LEU A 171 -48.41 30.57 -34.17
CA LEU A 171 -48.28 30.12 -35.54
C LEU A 171 -49.53 29.38 -36.02
N GLY A 172 -50.12 28.53 -35.18
CA GLY A 172 -51.39 27.86 -35.47
C GLY A 172 -52.51 28.88 -35.72
N ALA A 173 -52.64 29.89 -34.86
CA ALA A 173 -53.63 30.95 -35.01
C ALA A 173 -53.41 31.80 -36.27
N LEU A 174 -52.16 32.10 -36.63
CA LEU A 174 -51.83 32.79 -37.89
C LEU A 174 -52.18 31.96 -39.12
N LEU A 175 -51.87 30.65 -39.10
CA LEU A 175 -52.21 29.74 -40.20
C LEU A 175 -53.73 29.62 -40.38
N ASP A 176 -54.51 29.57 -39.30
CA ASP A 176 -55.96 29.53 -39.40
C ASP A 176 -56.55 30.84 -39.92
N LYS A 177 -56.03 31.99 -39.47
CA LYS A 177 -56.36 33.30 -40.07
C LYS A 177 -56.05 33.31 -41.57
N ASP A 178 -54.86 32.87 -41.99
CA ASP A 178 -54.48 32.81 -43.39
C ASP A 178 -55.36 31.87 -44.22
N LYS A 179 -55.72 30.69 -43.69
CA LYS A 179 -56.72 29.81 -44.33
C LYS A 179 -58.07 30.50 -44.49
N THR A 180 -58.54 31.23 -43.47
CA THR A 180 -59.81 31.98 -43.57
C THR A 180 -59.73 33.11 -44.60
N HIS A 181 -58.63 33.85 -44.64
CA HIS A 181 -58.39 34.88 -45.67
C HIS A 181 -58.36 34.27 -47.07
N ARG A 182 -57.63 33.16 -47.27
CA ARG A 182 -57.61 32.43 -48.54
C ARG A 182 -59.00 31.94 -48.96
N ARG A 183 -59.80 31.41 -48.03
CA ARG A 183 -61.19 31.00 -48.29
C ARG A 183 -62.08 32.18 -48.67
N ASN A 184 -62.00 33.28 -47.93
CA ASN A 184 -62.77 34.49 -48.21
C ASN A 184 -62.38 35.10 -49.56
N ASN A 185 -61.08 35.19 -49.87
CA ASN A 185 -60.60 35.66 -51.16
C ASN A 185 -61.04 34.75 -52.31
N ALA A 186 -60.98 33.44 -52.16
CA ALA A 186 -61.48 32.50 -53.15
C ALA A 186 -62.99 32.70 -53.40
N GLN A 187 -63.77 32.88 -52.33
CA GLN A 187 -65.20 33.16 -52.43
C GLN A 187 -65.50 34.49 -53.14
N ILE A 188 -64.74 35.55 -52.85
CA ILE A 188 -64.87 36.85 -53.52
C ILE A 188 -64.52 36.72 -55.01
N LEU A 189 -63.44 36.01 -55.35
CA LEU A 189 -63.04 35.78 -56.75
C LEU A 189 -64.11 34.97 -57.50
N GLU A 190 -64.71 33.98 -56.86
CA GLU A 190 -65.79 33.19 -57.45
C GLU A 190 -67.07 34.02 -57.66
N GLN A 191 -67.42 34.90 -56.70
CA GLN A 191 -68.51 35.87 -56.88
C GLN A 191 -68.23 36.82 -58.05
N LEU A 192 -67.02 37.38 -58.15
CA LEU A 192 -66.63 38.25 -59.26
C LEU A 192 -66.69 37.51 -60.59
N LEU A 193 -66.19 36.26 -60.64
CA LEU A 193 -66.27 35.41 -61.83
C LEU A 193 -67.72 35.16 -62.25
N GLU A 194 -68.62 34.92 -61.29
CA GLU A 194 -70.04 34.73 -61.57
C GLU A 194 -70.67 36.02 -62.10
N THR A 195 -70.38 37.19 -61.50
CA THR A 195 -70.86 38.48 -62.02
C THR A 195 -70.32 38.80 -63.42
N GLU A 196 -69.07 38.42 -63.72
CA GLU A 196 -68.48 38.54 -65.06
C GLU A 196 -69.18 37.60 -66.05
N ARG A 197 -69.45 36.35 -65.66
CA ARG A 197 -70.23 35.41 -66.48
C ARG A 197 -71.63 35.94 -66.75
N GLU A 198 -72.32 36.46 -65.73
CA GLU A 198 -73.63 37.11 -65.88
C GLU A 198 -73.55 38.32 -66.84
N ALA A 199 -72.57 39.21 -66.66
CA ALA A 199 -72.35 40.36 -67.55
C ALA A 199 -72.08 39.91 -69.00
N HIS A 200 -71.30 38.85 -69.19
CA HIS A 200 -71.01 38.27 -70.50
C HIS A 200 -72.25 37.63 -71.13
N THR A 201 -73.07 36.89 -70.37
CA THR A 201 -74.36 36.37 -70.88
C THR A 201 -75.31 37.51 -71.27
N GLN A 202 -75.37 38.59 -70.49
CA GLN A 202 -76.15 39.78 -70.84
C GLN A 202 -75.61 40.46 -72.10
N ALA A 203 -74.29 40.61 -72.24
CA ALA A 203 -73.66 41.15 -73.44
C ALA A 203 -73.94 40.28 -74.67
N ASN A 204 -73.87 38.94 -74.52
CA ASN A 204 -74.20 38.00 -75.58
C ASN A 204 -75.68 38.09 -75.96
N ASN A 205 -76.60 38.14 -74.99
CA ASN A 205 -78.04 38.35 -75.24
C ASN A 205 -78.31 39.68 -75.96
N ARG A 206 -77.59 40.76 -75.61
CA ARG A 206 -77.68 42.04 -76.32
C ARG A 206 -77.14 41.94 -77.74
N ALA A 207 -76.01 41.26 -77.95
CA ALA A 207 -75.43 41.02 -79.27
C ALA A 207 -76.37 40.17 -80.14
N GLU A 208 -76.99 39.12 -79.60
CA GLU A 208 -78.01 38.31 -80.28
C GLU A 208 -79.25 39.14 -80.62
N ALA A 209 -79.75 39.99 -79.71
CA ALA A 209 -80.86 40.88 -79.98
C ALA A 209 -80.56 41.88 -81.11
N LEU A 210 -79.36 42.46 -81.11
CA LEU A 210 -78.89 43.33 -82.20
C LEU A 210 -78.70 42.55 -83.50
N SER A 211 -78.20 41.31 -83.44
CA SER A 211 -78.05 40.44 -84.61
C SER A 211 -79.41 40.09 -85.23
N LEU A 212 -80.43 39.79 -84.42
CA LEU A 212 -81.82 39.61 -84.87
C LEU A 212 -82.39 40.89 -85.49
N GLN A 213 -82.13 42.06 -84.89
CA GLN A 213 -82.52 43.35 -85.47
C GLN A 213 -81.82 43.61 -86.81
N LEU A 214 -80.52 43.34 -86.91
CA LEU A 214 -79.76 43.45 -88.15
C LEU A 214 -80.27 42.48 -89.21
N GLN A 215 -80.57 41.23 -88.85
CA GLN A 215 -81.14 40.26 -89.78
C GLN A 215 -82.54 40.68 -90.24
N SER A 216 -83.37 41.25 -89.37
CA SER A 216 -84.66 41.84 -89.74
C SER A 216 -84.50 43.06 -90.66
N ALA A 217 -83.55 43.95 -90.35
CA ALA A 217 -83.23 45.10 -91.19
C ALA A 217 -82.66 44.68 -92.54
N GLN A 218 -81.78 43.68 -92.57
CA GLN A 218 -81.23 43.08 -93.77
C GLN A 218 -82.34 42.41 -94.59
N ALA A 219 -83.25 41.65 -93.98
CA ALA A 219 -84.40 41.08 -94.66
C ALA A 219 -85.32 42.16 -95.26
N LYS A 220 -85.48 43.31 -94.58
CA LYS A 220 -86.17 44.49 -95.14
C LYS A 220 -85.39 45.11 -96.30
N ILE A 221 -84.07 45.25 -96.20
CA ILE A 221 -83.21 45.74 -97.29
C ILE A 221 -83.26 44.78 -98.47
N ASP A 222 -83.25 43.46 -98.23
CA ASP A 222 -83.34 42.44 -99.27
C ASP A 222 -84.73 42.42 -99.91
N SER A 223 -85.80 42.65 -99.12
CA SER A 223 -87.15 42.89 -99.64
C SER A 223 -87.22 44.17 -100.49
N LEU A 224 -86.63 45.27 -100.02
CA LEU A 224 -86.53 46.53 -100.77
C LEU A 224 -85.66 46.36 -102.02
N HIS A 225 -84.58 45.59 -101.97
CA HIS A 225 -83.77 45.25 -103.13
C HIS A 225 -84.55 44.36 -104.10
N GLN A 226 -85.36 43.41 -103.63
CA GLN A 226 -86.27 42.65 -104.48
C GLN A 226 -87.34 43.55 -105.09
N GLU A 227 -87.89 44.52 -104.36
CA GLU A 227 -88.79 45.54 -104.91
C GLU A 227 -88.11 46.44 -105.93
N LEU A 228 -86.88 46.91 -105.66
CA LEU A 228 -86.07 47.73 -106.55
C LEU A 228 -85.63 46.93 -107.78
N THR A 229 -85.42 45.62 -107.64
CA THR A 229 -85.15 44.69 -108.74
C THR A 229 -86.43 44.40 -109.54
N LYS A 230 -87.60 44.30 -108.89
CA LYS A 230 -88.91 44.27 -109.56
C LYS A 230 -89.20 45.58 -110.29
N PHE A 231 -88.85 46.73 -109.72
CA PHE A 231 -88.99 48.05 -110.33
C PHE A 231 -88.03 48.21 -111.52
N ARG A 232 -86.76 47.80 -111.36
CA ARG A 232 -85.75 47.75 -112.44
C ARG A 232 -86.12 46.82 -113.58
N LEU A 233 -86.88 45.76 -113.32
CA LEU A 233 -87.37 44.85 -114.36
C LEU A 233 -88.67 45.32 -115.03
N ASN A 234 -89.26 46.45 -114.61
CA ASN A 234 -90.52 46.94 -115.16
C ASN A 234 -90.45 48.32 -115.85
N GLU A 235 -89.33 49.06 -115.77
CA GLU A 235 -89.12 50.28 -116.57
C GLU A 235 -87.63 50.50 -116.98
N THR A 236 -87.38 50.26 -118.26
CA THR A 236 -86.53 51.07 -119.17
C THR A 236 -84.99 51.01 -119.14
N LEU A 237 -84.47 50.47 -120.26
CA LEU A 237 -83.30 50.79 -121.12
C LEU A 237 -82.12 51.67 -120.63
N ASP A 238 -80.93 51.17 -121.03
CA ASP A 238 -79.72 51.88 -121.48
C ASP A 238 -78.89 52.71 -120.49
N SER A 239 -77.67 52.25 -120.20
CA SER A 239 -76.43 52.85 -120.75
C SER A 239 -75.18 52.40 -119.97
N LYS A 240 -74.13 52.10 -120.73
CA LYS A 240 -72.76 51.92 -120.28
C LYS A 240 -72.21 53.26 -119.79
N LEU A 241 -71.41 53.27 -118.72
CA LEU A 241 -70.19 54.10 -118.66
C LEU A 241 -69.24 53.69 -117.53
N LYS A 242 -67.97 53.53 -117.94
CA LYS A 242 -66.76 53.57 -117.12
C LYS A 242 -66.59 54.95 -116.49
N THR A 243 -65.94 55.06 -115.33
CA THR A 243 -64.61 55.71 -115.19
C THR A 243 -64.09 55.66 -113.75
N THR A 244 -62.77 55.56 -113.70
CA THR A 244 -61.79 55.75 -112.63
C THR A 244 -61.85 57.12 -111.93
N SER A 245 -61.53 57.17 -110.62
CA SER A 245 -60.36 57.87 -110.04
C SER A 245 -60.55 58.42 -108.60
N VAL A 246 -59.60 58.04 -107.71
CA VAL A 246 -58.79 58.88 -106.78
C VAL A 246 -59.39 59.55 -105.51
N SER A 247 -58.89 59.13 -104.32
CA SER A 247 -58.28 59.95 -103.21
C SER A 247 -58.01 59.08 -101.96
N LYS A 248 -56.76 58.79 -101.50
CA LYS A 248 -55.80 59.54 -100.62
C LYS A 248 -56.32 59.88 -99.19
N ARG A 249 -55.58 59.83 -98.07
CA ARG A 249 -54.33 59.23 -97.51
C ARG A 249 -54.15 59.78 -96.05
N PHE A 250 -53.19 59.21 -95.29
CA PHE A 250 -52.49 59.67 -94.04
C PHE A 250 -52.98 59.07 -92.68
N ARG A 251 -52.14 58.63 -91.71
CA ARG A 251 -50.67 58.62 -91.47
C ARG A 251 -50.29 57.75 -90.22
N VAL A 252 -48.98 57.50 -90.06
CA VAL A 252 -48.16 57.20 -88.85
C VAL A 252 -47.85 55.71 -88.58
N GLU A 253 -46.64 55.26 -88.23
CA GLU A 253 -45.21 55.64 -88.39
C GLU A 253 -44.44 54.46 -87.76
N ASN A 254 -43.39 53.98 -88.43
CA ASN A 254 -42.36 53.14 -87.81
C ASN A 254 -41.32 54.05 -87.15
N ASP A 255 -40.69 53.61 -86.05
CA ASP A 255 -39.22 53.38 -85.95
C ASP A 255 -38.64 53.48 -84.52
N ILE A 256 -37.77 52.49 -84.22
CA ILE A 256 -36.45 52.54 -83.54
C ILE A 256 -36.33 52.95 -82.05
N ASP A 257 -35.71 52.09 -81.22
CA ASP A 257 -34.49 52.32 -80.38
C ASP A 257 -34.19 51.03 -79.57
N VAL A 258 -33.06 50.29 -79.68
CA VAL A 258 -31.61 50.51 -79.46
C VAL A 258 -31.18 50.47 -77.98
N ASP A 259 -30.10 49.69 -77.75
CA ASP A 259 -29.18 49.62 -76.59
C ASP A 259 -29.66 48.96 -75.28
N SER A 260 -28.84 48.31 -74.45
CA SER A 260 -27.40 48.02 -74.49
C SER A 260 -27.05 46.87 -73.52
N VAL A 261 -25.88 46.30 -73.79
CA VAL A 261 -25.01 45.33 -73.10
C VAL A 261 -24.97 45.41 -71.56
N GLN A 262 -25.01 44.27 -70.84
CA GLN A 262 -23.87 43.81 -70.01
C GLN A 262 -23.95 42.37 -69.49
N ASP A 263 -22.87 41.69 -69.84
CA ASP A 263 -22.29 40.39 -69.51
C ASP A 263 -22.03 40.20 -68.00
N MET A 264 -22.17 38.96 -67.49
CA MET A 264 -21.17 38.31 -66.63
C MET A 264 -21.59 36.87 -66.28
N ASP A 265 -21.00 35.96 -67.05
CA ASP A 265 -20.15 34.84 -66.64
C ASP A 265 -20.68 33.73 -65.71
N ALA A 266 -20.41 32.51 -66.17
CA ALA A 266 -20.91 31.26 -65.66
C ALA A 266 -19.76 30.38 -65.15
N SER A 267 -19.89 29.91 -63.90
CA SER A 267 -19.30 28.66 -63.36
C SER A 267 -17.75 28.56 -63.33
N PRO A 268 -17.12 27.49 -62.80
CA PRO A 268 -17.56 26.43 -61.87
C PRO A 268 -16.52 26.14 -60.74
N ARG A 269 -16.77 25.04 -60.00
CA ARG A 269 -15.88 24.26 -59.10
C ARG A 269 -14.47 24.00 -59.73
N ILE A 270 -13.37 23.63 -59.06
CA ILE A 270 -13.04 22.51 -58.13
C ILE A 270 -11.56 22.70 -57.61
N LEU A 271 -11.16 22.01 -56.52
CA LEU A 271 -9.85 21.34 -56.20
C LEU A 271 -8.85 21.98 -55.18
N ARG A 272 -8.83 21.36 -53.98
CA ARG A 272 -7.75 20.51 -53.39
C ARG A 272 -6.29 21.02 -53.37
N GLY A 273 -5.66 21.05 -52.17
CA GLY A 273 -4.18 20.95 -52.06
C GLY A 273 -3.50 21.38 -50.74
N THR A 274 -3.34 20.44 -49.80
CA THR A 274 -2.16 20.11 -48.95
C THR A 274 -1.01 21.09 -48.63
N LYS A 275 -0.61 21.08 -47.33
CA LYS A 275 0.74 20.88 -46.70
C LYS A 275 1.28 21.97 -45.72
N ARG A 276 1.74 21.42 -44.58
CA ARG A 276 2.52 21.84 -43.39
C ARG A 276 3.68 22.85 -43.57
N ALA A 277 3.96 23.63 -42.50
CA ALA A 277 5.24 23.87 -41.76
C ALA A 277 5.10 25.15 -40.90
N ARG A 278 5.33 25.22 -39.58
CA ARG A 278 6.48 25.05 -38.65
C ARG A 278 7.18 26.39 -38.26
N SER A 279 7.04 26.71 -36.95
CA SER A 279 7.95 27.41 -36.00
C SER A 279 8.34 28.90 -36.12
N THR A 280 8.27 29.61 -34.97
CA THR A 280 9.33 30.40 -34.26
C THR A 280 8.77 30.72 -32.83
N SER A 281 9.33 30.29 -31.67
CA SER A 281 10.53 30.73 -30.89
C SER A 281 10.55 32.25 -30.63
N SER A 282 10.69 32.89 -29.45
CA SER A 282 11.11 32.62 -28.04
C SER A 282 10.73 33.90 -27.19
N PRO A 283 11.32 34.32 -26.02
CA PRO A 283 12.22 33.71 -25.00
C PRO A 283 12.07 34.12 -23.48
N LYS A 284 12.70 33.32 -22.59
CA LYS A 284 13.40 33.62 -21.29
C LYS A 284 12.55 34.06 -20.04
N TYR A 285 12.89 33.75 -18.76
CA TYR A 285 14.20 33.84 -18.05
C TYR A 285 14.31 32.94 -16.76
N THR A 286 15.54 32.43 -16.51
CA THR A 286 16.27 32.08 -15.25
C THR A 286 15.86 31.00 -14.23
N GLN A 287 16.75 30.00 -14.15
CA GLN A 287 17.25 29.23 -12.97
C GLN A 287 18.33 30.04 -12.19
N PRO A 288 18.76 29.67 -10.96
CA PRO A 288 19.65 28.50 -10.66
C PRO A 288 19.21 27.65 -9.44
N GLU A 289 19.35 26.32 -9.51
CA GLU A 289 20.41 25.46 -8.90
C GLU A 289 20.45 25.47 -7.36
N ASP A 290 20.16 24.32 -6.73
CA ASP A 290 21.19 23.47 -6.10
C ASP A 290 20.61 22.17 -5.50
N GLY A 291 21.28 21.05 -5.79
CA GLY A 291 21.56 19.94 -4.89
C GLY A 291 20.43 19.13 -4.24
N GLY A 292 20.20 17.90 -4.74
CA GLY A 292 19.45 16.90 -3.98
C GLY A 292 19.31 15.54 -4.67
N SER A 293 20.39 14.76 -4.70
CA SER A 293 20.47 13.40 -5.24
C SER A 293 19.75 12.37 -4.35
N ILE A 294 18.70 11.71 -4.85
CA ILE A 294 18.34 10.31 -4.49
C ILE A 294 17.70 9.64 -5.73
N PHE A 295 18.50 8.87 -6.46
CA PHE A 295 18.05 7.71 -7.23
C PHE A 295 18.24 6.53 -6.26
N GLU A 296 17.33 5.59 -6.04
CA GLU A 296 16.81 4.68 -7.05
C GLU A 296 15.65 3.88 -6.43
N GLY A 297 14.45 4.06 -6.96
CA GLY A 297 13.40 3.06 -6.88
C GLY A 297 13.39 2.34 -8.22
N ALA A 298 13.81 1.07 -8.22
CA ALA A 298 13.59 0.16 -9.34
C ALA A 298 13.29 -1.23 -8.75
N GLU A 299 12.00 -1.55 -8.71
CA GLU A 299 11.58 -2.94 -8.79
C GLU A 299 12.00 -3.47 -10.16
N ASP A 300 12.94 -4.40 -10.21
CA ASP A 300 13.14 -5.25 -11.37
C ASP A 300 13.11 -6.72 -10.92
N ASN A 301 11.98 -7.34 -11.21
CA ASN A 301 11.87 -8.78 -11.43
C ASN A 301 12.76 -9.14 -12.62
N LEU A 302 14.01 -9.51 -12.36
CA LEU A 302 14.88 -10.17 -13.34
C LEU A 302 15.10 -11.62 -12.90
N SER A 303 14.22 -12.47 -13.41
CA SER A 303 14.41 -13.90 -13.46
C SER A 303 15.51 -14.28 -14.45
N GLN A 304 16.28 -15.31 -14.07
CA GLN A 304 17.01 -16.27 -14.93
C GLN A 304 18.48 -15.94 -15.29
N GLN A 305 19.32 -16.93 -14.93
CA GLN A 305 20.68 -17.19 -15.40
C GLN A 305 21.82 -16.29 -14.87
N ALA A 306 22.07 -16.37 -13.56
CA ALA A 306 23.45 -16.22 -13.09
C ALA A 306 24.22 -17.50 -13.47
N ASN A 307 25.22 -17.34 -14.34
CA ASN A 307 26.14 -18.36 -14.86
C ASN A 307 26.44 -19.49 -13.87
N GLU A 308 26.31 -20.74 -14.32
CA GLU A 308 26.59 -21.97 -13.57
C GLU A 308 28.06 -22.13 -13.10
N GLU A 309 28.93 -21.13 -13.27
CA GLU A 309 30.36 -21.23 -13.00
C GLU A 309 30.93 -20.11 -12.11
N ASP A 310 30.21 -19.00 -11.90
CA ASP A 310 30.76 -17.85 -11.16
C ASP A 310 30.62 -17.98 -9.64
N TYR A 311 29.71 -18.81 -9.15
CA TYR A 311 29.45 -18.95 -7.72
C TYR A 311 30.63 -19.57 -6.94
N LYS A 312 31.50 -20.35 -7.60
CA LYS A 312 32.73 -20.89 -6.98
C LYS A 312 33.73 -19.79 -6.58
N LYS A 313 33.67 -18.64 -7.25
CA LYS A 313 34.50 -17.46 -6.95
C LYS A 313 33.95 -16.62 -5.80
N PHE A 314 32.74 -16.89 -5.32
CA PHE A 314 32.16 -16.12 -4.23
C PHE A 314 32.96 -16.28 -2.93
N THR A 315 33.04 -15.17 -2.19
CA THR A 315 33.59 -15.15 -0.84
C THR A 315 32.63 -15.87 0.10
N VAL A 316 33.14 -16.38 1.22
CA VAL A 316 32.31 -17.06 2.25
C VAL A 316 31.16 -16.16 2.69
N GLN A 317 31.41 -14.85 2.85
CA GLN A 317 30.39 -13.89 3.24
C GLN A 317 29.27 -13.76 2.19
N LYS A 318 29.62 -13.69 0.90
CA LYS A 318 28.65 -13.60 -0.19
C LYS A 318 27.78 -14.86 -0.27
N LEU A 319 28.37 -16.03 -0.09
CA LEU A 319 27.61 -17.30 -0.05
C LEU A 319 26.66 -17.38 1.15
N LYS A 320 27.09 -16.92 2.34
CA LYS A 320 26.23 -16.87 3.53
C LYS A 320 25.06 -15.90 3.36
N GLN A 321 25.32 -14.73 2.76
CA GLN A 321 24.27 -13.74 2.46
C GLN A 321 23.26 -14.29 1.47
N GLU A 322 23.71 -14.94 0.39
CA GLU A 322 22.82 -15.50 -0.61
C GLU A 322 21.97 -16.65 -0.02
N LEU A 323 22.57 -17.56 0.75
CA LEU A 323 21.82 -18.60 1.48
C LEU A 323 20.78 -18.02 2.46
N THR A 324 21.11 -16.92 3.13
CA THR A 324 20.18 -16.25 4.05
C THR A 324 19.04 -15.56 3.27
N LYS A 325 19.36 -14.94 2.12
CA LYS A 325 18.39 -14.29 1.23
C LYS A 325 17.37 -15.28 0.66
N HIS A 326 17.79 -16.50 0.36
CA HIS A 326 16.92 -17.59 -0.12
C HIS A 326 16.30 -18.44 1.00
N ASN A 327 16.23 -17.93 2.25
CA ASN A 327 15.63 -18.59 3.41
C ASN A 327 16.30 -19.91 3.86
N TYR A 328 17.57 -20.14 3.51
CA TYR A 328 18.37 -21.28 3.98
C TYR A 328 19.28 -20.96 5.18
N GLY A 329 19.01 -19.85 5.88
CA GLY A 329 19.77 -19.43 7.07
C GLY A 329 19.79 -20.49 8.18
N ASP A 330 18.69 -21.21 8.39
CA ASP A 330 18.60 -22.26 9.40
C ASP A 330 19.50 -23.46 9.08
N GLN A 331 19.67 -23.78 7.79
CA GLN A 331 20.54 -24.87 7.35
C GLN A 331 22.02 -24.47 7.49
N LEU A 332 22.33 -23.19 7.30
CA LEU A 332 23.65 -22.63 7.55
C LEU A 332 24.00 -22.65 9.06
N LEU A 333 23.03 -22.37 9.94
CA LEU A 333 23.22 -22.41 11.40
C LEU A 333 23.42 -23.82 11.95
N ARG A 334 22.90 -24.85 11.26
CA ARG A 334 23.15 -26.27 11.61
C ARG A 334 24.61 -26.68 11.41
N LEU A 335 25.33 -25.99 10.53
CA LEU A 335 26.76 -26.18 10.35
C LEU A 335 27.50 -25.40 11.45
N LYS A 336 27.79 -26.05 12.58
CA LYS A 336 28.40 -25.40 13.76
C LYS A 336 29.78 -24.76 13.50
N ASN A 337 30.49 -25.12 12.42
CA ASN A 337 31.74 -24.50 11.94
C ASN A 337 31.97 -24.82 10.44
N PRO A 338 31.29 -24.13 9.51
CA PRO A 338 31.32 -24.53 8.11
C PRO A 338 32.59 -24.00 7.42
N THR A 339 33.32 -24.91 6.76
CA THR A 339 34.41 -24.52 5.85
C THR A 339 33.84 -23.97 4.54
N LYS A 340 34.64 -23.26 3.74
CA LYS A 340 34.19 -22.70 2.44
C LYS A 340 33.58 -23.80 1.53
N LYS A 341 34.10 -25.03 1.61
CA LYS A 341 33.58 -26.18 0.86
C LYS A 341 32.18 -26.60 1.32
N ASP A 342 31.92 -26.60 2.63
CA ASP A 342 30.61 -26.97 3.19
C ASP A 342 29.52 -25.96 2.81
N ILE A 343 29.88 -24.67 2.81
CA ILE A 343 28.95 -23.59 2.40
C ILE A 343 28.68 -23.64 0.90
N LEU A 344 29.69 -23.95 0.08
CA LEU A 344 29.52 -24.14 -1.36
C LEU A 344 28.64 -25.36 -1.68
N ALA A 345 28.85 -26.49 -1.00
CA ALA A 345 28.01 -27.67 -1.17
C ALA A 345 26.55 -27.40 -0.77
N LEU A 346 26.33 -26.63 0.31
CA LEU A 346 25.00 -26.19 0.72
C LEU A 346 24.38 -25.25 -0.32
N TYR A 347 25.16 -24.34 -0.90
CA TYR A 347 24.72 -23.44 -1.98
C TYR A 347 24.34 -24.21 -3.25
N GLU A 348 25.17 -25.17 -3.68
CA GLU A 348 24.91 -26.02 -4.83
C GLU A 348 23.63 -26.85 -4.65
N LYS A 349 23.43 -27.39 -3.45
CA LYS A 349 22.24 -28.19 -3.11
C LYS A 349 20.95 -27.37 -3.00
N CYS A 350 21.00 -26.23 -2.32
CA CYS A 350 19.80 -25.47 -1.95
C CYS A 350 19.38 -24.43 -2.99
N ILE A 351 20.34 -23.83 -3.70
CA ILE A 351 20.09 -22.73 -4.64
C ILE A 351 20.21 -23.21 -6.09
N LEU A 352 21.23 -24.02 -6.41
CA LEU A 352 21.43 -24.52 -7.77
C LEU A 352 20.74 -25.87 -8.03
N GLN A 353 20.19 -26.51 -7.00
CA GLN A 353 19.56 -27.84 -7.08
C GLN A 353 20.43 -28.89 -7.81
N LYS A 354 21.75 -28.76 -7.70
CA LYS A 354 22.70 -29.74 -8.24
C LYS A 354 22.88 -30.84 -7.19
N SER A 355 22.52 -32.08 -7.56
CA SER A 355 22.68 -33.28 -6.73
C SER A 355 24.13 -33.68 -6.54
#